data_AF-A0A2V8PEH7-F1
#
_entry.id   AF-A0A2V8PEH7-F1
#
_cell.length_a   1.000
_cell.length_b   1.000
_cell.length_c   1.000
_cell.angle_alpha   90.00
_cell.angle_beta   90.00
_cell.angle_gamma   90.00
#
_symmetry.space_group_name_H-M   'P 1'
#
loop_
_entity.id
_entity.type
_entity.pdbx_description
1 polymer ?
#
loop_
_entity_poly.entity_id
_entity_poly.type
_entity_poly.pdbx_seq_one_letter_code
_entity_poly.pdbx_strand_id
1 'polypeptide(L)'
;MNEVIKKREVLTLEEVARYLRLPKDTIVRQAAQGAIPGRQIEDTWRFLKAAIDDWLRSYDSRTLLLQQAGALADDESLPSLRKKIYATRKRPEVANGRRS
;
A
#
# COMPACT_ATOMS: atom_id res chain seq x y z
N MET A 1 30.35 -3.55 -17.54
CA MET A 1 28.91 -3.75 -17.24
C MET A 1 28.81 -3.83 -15.72
N ASN A 2 28.59 -2.70 -15.03
CA ASN A 2 28.52 -2.71 -13.57
C ASN A 2 27.16 -3.27 -13.17
N GLU A 3 27.15 -4.54 -12.77
CA GLU A 3 26.06 -5.13 -12.02
C GLU A 3 25.85 -4.23 -10.80
N VAL A 4 24.73 -3.50 -10.81
CA VAL A 4 24.36 -2.62 -9.70
C VAL A 4 23.96 -3.57 -8.57
N ILE A 5 24.95 -4.00 -7.79
CA ILE A 5 24.68 -4.63 -6.50
C ILE A 5 23.94 -3.56 -5.71
N LYS A 6 22.60 -3.65 -5.72
CA LYS A 6 21.71 -2.89 -4.84
C LYS A 6 22.21 -3.21 -3.43
N LYS A 7 23.10 -2.38 -2.89
CA LYS A 7 23.63 -2.54 -1.54
C LYS A 7 22.40 -2.67 -0.64
N ARG A 8 22.25 -3.84 -0.02
CA ARG A 8 21.20 -4.11 0.97
C ARG A 8 21.58 -3.34 2.23
N GLU A 9 21.44 -2.03 2.16
CA GLU A 9 21.78 -1.11 3.23
C GLU A 9 20.80 -1.34 4.40
N VAL A 10 21.37 -1.58 5.58
CA VAL A 10 20.63 -1.78 6.82
C VAL A 10 20.64 -0.46 7.57
N LEU A 11 19.46 0.04 7.91
CA LEU A 11 19.25 1.25 8.68
C LEU A 11 18.97 0.89 10.14
N THR A 12 19.50 1.71 11.04
CA THR A 12 19.15 1.75 12.45
C THR A 12 17.80 2.44 12.67
N LEU A 13 17.26 2.34 13.88
CA LEU A 13 16.07 3.10 14.29
C LEU A 13 16.22 4.60 14.04
N GLU A 14 17.39 5.17 14.33
CA GLU A 14 17.62 6.60 14.17
C GLU A 14 17.64 7.03 12.70
N GLU A 15 18.26 6.21 11.86
CA GLU A 15 18.34 6.47 10.43
C GLU A 15 16.98 6.31 9.76
N VAL A 16 16.20 5.28 10.12
CA VAL A 16 14.86 5.11 9.55
C VAL A 16 13.91 6.22 10.03
N ALA A 17 14.03 6.67 11.27
CA ALA A 17 13.26 7.81 11.80
C ALA A 17 13.57 9.10 11.01
N ARG A 18 14.85 9.36 10.72
CA ARG A 18 15.26 10.48 9.85
C ARG A 18 14.77 10.30 8.41
N TYR A 19 14.86 9.08 7.88
CA TYR A 19 14.48 8.75 6.51
C TYR A 19 12.98 8.94 6.27
N LEU A 20 12.15 8.44 7.19
CA LEU A 20 10.68 8.56 7.13
C LEU A 20 10.17 9.89 7.69
N ARG A 21 11.03 10.70 8.30
CA ARG A 21 10.69 11.95 9.01
C ARG A 21 9.62 11.74 10.09
N LEU A 22 9.76 10.67 10.86
CA LEU A 22 8.85 10.32 11.96
C LEU A 22 9.61 10.24 13.29
N PRO A 23 8.94 10.47 14.44
CA PRO A 23 9.54 10.27 15.75
C PRO A 23 9.98 8.81 15.95
N LYS A 24 11.13 8.59 16.62
CA LYS A 24 11.65 7.24 16.91
C LYS A 24 10.63 6.35 17.62
N ASP A 25 9.88 6.91 18.57
CA ASP A 25 8.84 6.20 19.33
C ASP A 25 7.72 5.67 18.41
N THR A 26 7.32 6.46 17.43
CA THR A 26 6.36 6.04 16.40
C THR A 26 6.91 4.90 15.57
N ILE A 27 8.18 4.97 15.16
CA ILE A 27 8.82 3.89 14.41
C ILE A 27 8.85 2.60 15.23
N VAL A 28 9.27 2.65 16.49
CA VAL A 28 9.30 1.46 17.37
C VAL A 28 7.92 0.83 17.48
N ARG A 29 6.89 1.64 17.78
CA ARG A 29 5.51 1.16 17.88
C ARG A 29 5.03 0.51 16.59
N GLN A 30 5.24 1.17 15.45
CA GLN A 30 4.79 0.67 14.15
C GLN A 30 5.57 -0.57 13.69
N ALA A 31 6.87 -0.64 13.99
CA ALA A 31 7.69 -1.81 13.70
C ALA A 31 7.30 -3.00 14.58
N ALA A 32 7.02 -2.78 15.87
CA ALA A 32 6.50 -3.81 16.78
C ALA A 32 5.11 -4.32 16.35
N GLN A 33 4.28 -3.45 15.77
CA GLN A 33 2.98 -3.79 15.19
C GLN A 33 3.08 -4.45 13.80
N GLY A 34 4.28 -4.55 13.22
CA GLY A 34 4.50 -5.09 11.88
C GLY A 34 4.06 -4.17 10.73
N ALA A 35 3.68 -2.93 11.02
CA ALA A 35 3.24 -1.96 10.02
C ALA A 35 4.41 -1.38 9.21
N ILE A 36 5.59 -1.26 9.82
CA ILE A 36 6.84 -0.91 9.15
C ILE A 36 7.73 -2.16 9.07
N PRO A 37 8.28 -2.52 7.90
CA PRO A 37 9.13 -3.69 7.77
C PRO A 37 10.48 -3.49 8.48
N GLY A 38 10.63 -4.14 9.62
CA GLY A 38 11.85 -4.15 10.43
C GLY A 38 11.98 -5.42 11.26
N ARG A 39 13.17 -5.68 11.79
CA ARG A 39 13.42 -6.81 12.70
C ARG A 39 14.17 -6.32 13.93
N GLN A 40 13.74 -6.78 15.09
CA GLN A 40 14.47 -6.62 16.34
C GLN A 40 15.48 -7.77 16.50
N ILE A 41 16.74 -7.44 16.75
CA ILE A 41 17.85 -8.38 16.96
C ILE A 41 18.61 -7.91 18.19
N GLU A 42 18.64 -8.73 19.25
CA GLU A 42 19.34 -8.42 20.51
C GLU A 42 19.07 -6.99 20.98
N ASP A 43 17.79 -6.68 21.21
CA ASP A 43 17.27 -5.37 21.62
C ASP A 43 17.38 -4.23 20.59
N THR A 44 18.03 -4.43 19.46
CA THR A 44 18.23 -3.37 18.46
C THR A 44 17.37 -3.58 17.22
N TRP A 45 16.75 -2.51 16.73
CA TRP A 45 16.01 -2.54 15.47
C TRP A 45 16.93 -2.43 14.25
N ARG A 46 16.63 -3.23 13.24
CA ARG A 46 17.27 -3.24 11.92
C ARG A 46 16.20 -3.15 10.83
N PHE A 47 16.39 -2.22 9.91
CA PHE A 47 15.48 -1.97 8.80
C PHE A 47 16.25 -2.10 7.49
N LEU A 48 15.80 -2.96 6.58
CA LEU A 48 16.39 -3.00 5.24
C LEU A 48 15.87 -1.81 4.45
N LYS A 49 16.77 -0.93 3.99
CA LYS A 49 16.40 0.25 3.19
C LYS A 49 15.56 -0.14 1.97
N ALA A 50 15.93 -1.24 1.31
CA ALA A 50 15.17 -1.76 0.16
C ALA A 50 13.74 -2.18 0.53
N ALA A 51 13.53 -2.76 1.72
CA ALA A 51 12.20 -3.15 2.19
C ALA A 51 11.36 -1.92 2.56
N ILE A 52 11.97 -0.90 3.17
CA ILE A 52 11.30 0.37 3.47
C ILE A 52 10.89 1.09 2.17
N ASP A 53 11.78 1.13 1.18
CA ASP A 53 11.50 1.74 -0.13
C ASP A 53 10.36 1.02 -0.86
N ASP A 54 10.36 -0.32 -0.85
CA ASP A 54 9.28 -1.13 -1.42
C ASP A 54 7.95 -0.94 -0.68
N TRP A 55 7.99 -0.92 0.65
CA TRP A 55 6.82 -0.66 1.49
C TRP A 55 6.20 0.72 1.20
N LEU A 56 7.02 1.77 1.08
CA LEU A 56 6.55 3.11 0.70
C LEU A 56 5.87 3.12 -0.67
N ARG A 57 6.39 2.35 -1.64
CA ARG A 57 5.78 2.22 -2.98
C ARG A 57 4.47 1.44 -2.96
N SER A 58 4.39 0.40 -2.14
CA SER A 58 3.22 -0.49 -2.04
C SER A 58 2.05 0.16 -1.30
N TYR A 59 2.35 1.02 -0.32
CA TYR A 59 1.35 1.75 0.46
C TYR A 59 0.48 2.69 -0.39
N ASP A 60 1.01 3.15 -1.53
CA ASP A 60 0.32 4.08 -2.44
C ASP A 60 -0.84 3.41 -3.21
N SER A 61 -0.79 2.09 -3.43
CA SER A 61 -1.73 1.43 -4.36
C SER A 61 -2.79 0.54 -3.69
N ARG A 62 -2.49 -0.11 -2.56
CA ARG A 62 -3.35 -1.18 -2.04
C ARG A 62 -4.17 -0.79 -0.81
N THR A 63 -3.60 0.02 0.09
CA THR A 63 -4.33 0.54 1.27
C THR A 63 -5.47 1.46 0.84
N LEU A 64 -5.25 2.29 -0.19
CA LEU A 64 -6.29 3.16 -0.75
C LEU A 64 -7.42 2.35 -1.43
N LEU A 65 -7.08 1.30 -2.18
CA LEU A 65 -8.07 0.44 -2.84
C LEU A 65 -8.85 -0.46 -1.87
N LEU A 66 -8.21 -0.99 -0.81
CA LEU A 66 -8.91 -1.82 0.18
C LEU A 66 -9.69 -1.02 1.23
N GLN A 67 -9.23 0.17 1.64
CA GLN A 67 -10.05 1.05 2.46
C GLN A 67 -11.31 1.52 1.71
N GLN A 68 -11.22 1.71 0.40
CA GLN A 68 -12.38 2.03 -0.44
C GLN A 68 -13.26 0.80 -0.75
N ALA A 69 -12.70 -0.41 -0.83
CA ALA A 69 -13.48 -1.62 -1.12
C ALA A 69 -14.17 -2.24 0.10
N GLY A 70 -13.57 -2.18 1.30
CA GLY A 70 -14.15 -2.72 2.53
C GLY A 70 -15.32 -1.89 3.07
N ALA A 71 -15.25 -0.56 2.98
CA ALA A 71 -16.33 0.35 3.40
C ALA A 71 -17.57 0.33 2.48
N LEU A 72 -17.50 -0.40 1.35
CA LEU A 72 -18.58 -0.54 0.38
C LEU A 72 -19.17 -1.97 0.36
N ALA A 73 -18.53 -2.95 1.01
CA ALA A 73 -18.97 -4.34 0.95
C ALA A 73 -20.02 -4.71 2.02
N ASP A 74 -20.12 -3.95 3.11
CA ASP A 74 -21.10 -4.17 4.19
C ASP A 74 -22.33 -3.25 4.12
N ASP A 75 -22.50 -2.47 3.05
CA ASP A 75 -23.72 -1.68 2.83
C ASP A 75 -24.36 -2.03 1.48
N GLU A 76 -25.61 -2.49 1.54
CA GLU A 76 -26.44 -3.12 0.50
C GLU A 76 -26.82 -2.17 -0.67
N SER A 77 -25.90 -1.37 -1.21
CA SER A 77 -26.20 -0.50 -2.37
C SER A 77 -25.18 -0.50 -3.51
N LEU A 78 -24.27 -1.48 -3.53
CA LEU A 78 -23.32 -1.68 -4.62
C LEU A 78 -23.90 -1.84 -6.05
N PRO A 79 -25.14 -2.32 -6.30
CA PRO A 79 -25.69 -2.39 -7.66
C PRO A 79 -25.97 -1.01 -8.27
N SER A 80 -26.34 -0.04 -7.44
CA SER A 80 -26.84 1.28 -7.85
C SER A 80 -25.73 2.19 -8.38
N LEU A 81 -24.53 2.06 -7.83
CA LEU A 81 -23.39 2.93 -8.15
C LEU A 81 -22.71 2.51 -9.46
N ARG A 82 -22.64 1.20 -9.75
CA ARG A 82 -22.17 0.70 -11.06
C ARG A 82 -23.05 1.24 -12.19
N LYS A 83 -24.37 1.17 -12.04
CA LYS A 83 -25.33 1.58 -13.09
C LYS A 83 -25.20 3.06 -13.48
N LYS A 84 -24.85 3.94 -12.54
CA LYS A 84 -24.61 5.38 -12.80
C LYS A 84 -23.27 5.64 -13.50
N ILE A 85 -22.22 4.91 -13.15
CA ILE A 85 -20.89 5.07 -13.77
C ILE A 85 -20.93 4.68 -15.27
N TYR A 86 -21.75 3.68 -15.63
CA TYR A 86 -22.00 3.30 -17.03
C TYR A 86 -22.81 4.36 -17.80
N ALA A 87 -23.77 5.05 -17.17
CA ALA A 87 -24.59 6.06 -17.84
C ALA A 87 -23.83 7.37 -18.17
N THR A 88 -22.84 7.74 -17.36
CA THR A 88 -22.10 9.01 -17.52
C THR A 88 -20.97 8.91 -18.55
N ARG A 89 -20.42 7.71 -18.76
CA ARG A 89 -19.41 7.50 -19.81
C ARG A 89 -20.15 7.15 -21.09
N LYS A 90 -20.17 8.08 -22.04
CA LYS A 90 -20.74 7.97 -23.39
C LYS A 90 -19.99 6.95 -24.27
N ARG A 91 -19.75 5.74 -23.75
CA ARG A 91 -19.37 4.55 -24.50
C ARG A 91 -20.59 3.64 -24.46
N PRO A 92 -21.29 3.44 -25.59
CA PRO A 92 -22.38 2.48 -25.61
C PRO A 92 -21.81 1.11 -25.27
N GLU A 93 -22.49 0.37 -24.40
CA GLU A 93 -22.28 -1.07 -24.30
C GLU A 93 -22.42 -1.61 -25.73
N VAL A 94 -21.32 -2.15 -26.25
CA VAL A 94 -21.26 -2.73 -27.58
C VAL A 94 -22.32 -3.82 -27.69
N ALA A 95 -23.13 -3.70 -28.74
CA ALA A 95 -24.33 -4.46 -29.01
C ALA A 95 -24.12 -5.97 -29.11
N ASN A 96 -25.05 -6.74 -28.54
CA ASN A 96 -25.60 -7.99 -29.10
C ASN A 96 -26.71 -8.46 -28.14
N GLY A 97 -27.98 -8.59 -28.49
CA GLY A 97 -28.55 -9.13 -29.72
C GLY A 97 -29.38 -10.37 -29.34
N ARG A 98 -30.71 -10.24 -29.49
CA ARG A 98 -31.83 -11.24 -29.52
C ARG A 98 -33.00 -10.65 -28.71
N ARG A 99 -34.08 -10.11 -29.29
CA ARG A 99 -35.00 -10.69 -30.31
C ARG A 99 -35.16 -12.19 -30.11
N SER A 100 -36.11 -12.60 -29.28
CA SER A 100 -37.46 -12.95 -29.73
C SER A 100 -38.41 -13.03 -28.55
#